data_AF-A0A6V8CQG3-F1
#
_entry.id   AF-A0A6V8CQG3-F1
#
_cell.length_a   1.000
_cell.length_b   1.000
_cell.length_c   1.000
_cell.angle_alpha   90.00
_cell.angle_beta   90.00
_cell.angle_gamma   90.00
#
_symmetry.space_group_name_H-M   'P 1'
#
loop_
_entity.id
_entity.type
_entity.pdbx_description
1 polymer ?
#
loop_
_entity_poly.entity_id
_entity_poly.type
_entity_poly.pdbx_seq_one_letter_code
_entity_poly.pdbx_strand_id
1 'polypeptide(L)' 'CDVLDEDETDSSYYLHFVEHTSFWLFPDDVLISIEIVGQNTVRIELHSESRLGLGDLGVNPERLERIHDQLDA' A
#
# COMPACT_ATOMS: atom_id res chain seq x y z
N CYS A 1 5.04 -8.97 -6.61
CA CYS A 1 4.19 -8.87 -5.41
C CYS A 1 3.22 -10.03 -5.44
N ASP A 2 2.85 -10.53 -4.27
CA ASP A 2 1.84 -11.59 -4.13
C ASP A 2 0.57 -10.94 -3.59
N VAL A 3 -0.49 -10.88 -4.40
CA VAL A 3 -1.79 -10.34 -3.96
C VAL A 3 -2.42 -11.33 -3.00
N LEU A 4 -2.78 -10.84 -1.81
CA LEU A 4 -3.40 -11.64 -0.76
C LEU A 4 -4.92 -11.46 -0.76
N ASP A 5 -5.38 -10.23 -0.97
CA ASP A 5 -6.79 -9.88 -1.01
C ASP A 5 -7.00 -8.68 -1.94
N GLU A 6 -8.10 -8.71 -2.68
CA GLU A 6 -8.49 -7.66 -3.62
C GLU A 6 -10.02 -7.61 -3.67
N ASP A 7 -10.58 -6.44 -3.40
CA ASP A 7 -12.02 -6.21 -3.43
C ASP A 7 -12.32 -4.89 -4.14
N GLU A 8 -13.29 -4.92 -5.04
CA GLU A 8 -13.69 -3.77 -5.84
C GLU A 8 -15.21 -3.64 -5.80
N THR A 9 -15.67 -2.42 -5.52
CA THR A 9 -17.07 -2.02 -5.60
C THR A 9 -17.21 -0.78 -6.46
N ASP A 10 -18.46 -0.37 -6.74
CA ASP A 10 -18.74 0.87 -7.47
C ASP A 10 -18.20 2.13 -6.76
N SER A 11 -17.88 2.06 -5.46
CA SER A 11 -17.46 3.21 -4.65
C SER A 11 -16.15 3.02 -3.89
N SER A 12 -15.52 1.84 -3.99
CA SER A 12 -14.28 1.55 -3.26
C SER A 12 -13.40 0.56 -3.99
N TYR A 13 -12.10 0.67 -3.75
CA TYR A 13 -11.10 -0.30 -4.17
C TYR A 13 -10.19 -0.63 -2.99
N TYR A 14 -10.02 -1.91 -2.71
CA TYR A 14 -9.15 -2.42 -1.67
C TYR A 14 -8.18 -3.43 -2.25
N LEU A 15 -6.90 -3.26 -1.94
CA LEU A 15 -5.85 -4.15 -2.38
C LEU A 15 -4.85 -4.38 -1.25
N HIS A 16 -4.63 -5.65 -0.90
CA HIS A 16 -3.61 -6.10 0.03
C HIS A 16 -2.66 -7.06 -0.68
N PHE A 17 -1.37 -6.72 -0.70
CA PHE A 17 -0.33 -7.55 -1.29
C PHE A 17 0.93 -7.60 -0.44
N VAL A 18 1.75 -8.62 -0.69
CA VAL A 18 3.10 -8.74 -0.13
C VAL A 18 4.11 -8.27 -1.17
N GLU A 19 4.97 -7.34 -0.77
CA GLU A 19 6.15 -6.95 -1.54
C GLU A 19 7.41 -7.48 -0.86
N HIS A 20 8.35 -8.00 -1.65
CA HIS A 20 9.62 -8.50 -1.16
C HIS A 20 10.72 -7.47 -1.45
N THR A 21 11.41 -7.01 -0.41
CA THR A 21 12.46 -6.00 -0.54
C THR A 21 13.75 -6.59 -1.09
N SER A 22 14.44 -5.89 -2.00
CA SER A 22 15.60 -6.42 -2.73
C SER A 22 16.82 -6.73 -1.85
N PHE A 23 16.95 -6.13 -0.68
CA PHE A 23 18.15 -6.25 0.14
C PHE A 23 18.15 -7.48 1.06
N TRP A 24 16.96 -7.98 1.43
CA TRP A 24 16.82 -9.15 2.33
C TRP A 24 15.65 -10.09 1.98
N LEU A 25 14.88 -9.80 0.93
CA LEU A 25 13.65 -10.50 0.55
C LEU A 25 12.66 -10.60 1.71
N PHE A 26 12.63 -9.59 2.58
CA PHE A 26 11.68 -9.56 3.67
C PHE A 26 10.28 -9.31 3.11
N PRO A 27 9.30 -10.15 3.49
CA PRO A 27 7.91 -9.94 3.09
C PRO A 27 7.34 -8.77 3.89
N ASP A 28 6.99 -7.70 3.20
CA ASP A 28 6.28 -6.56 3.77
C ASP A 28 4.83 -6.57 3.27
N ASP A 29 3.90 -6.33 4.18
CA ASP A 29 2.50 -6.13 3.84
C ASP A 29 2.29 -4.70 3.34
N VAL A 30 1.55 -4.57 2.25
CA VAL A 30 1.15 -3.29 1.67
C VAL A 30 -0.35 -3.32 1.44
N LEU A 31 -1.03 -2.29 1.93
CA LEU A 31 -2.47 -2.13 1.83
C LEU A 31 -2.78 -0.78 1.21
N ILE A 32 -3.65 -0.81 0.22
CA ILE A 32 -4.18 0.35 -0.48
C ILE A 32 -5.70 0.28 -0.37
N SER A 33 -6.30 1.34 0.17
CA SER A 33 -7.75 1.52 0.22
C SER A 33 -8.11 2.85 -0.42
N ILE A 34 -9.06 2.82 -1.32
CA ILE A 34 -9.59 3.98 -2.03
C ILE A 34 -11.10 3.98 -1.82
N GLU A 35 -11.66 5.09 -1.34
CA GLU A 35 -13.09 5.22 -1.07
C GLU A 35 -13.61 6.57 -1.57
N ILE A 36 -14.73 6.58 -2.30
CA ILE A 36 -15.44 7.80 -2.65
C ILE A 36 -16.16 8.33 -1.41
N VAL A 37 -15.70 9.46 -0.86
CA VAL A 37 -16.27 10.07 0.36
C VAL A 37 -17.12 11.31 0.07
N GLY A 38 -17.27 11.69 -1.20
CA GLY A 38 -18.11 12.80 -1.64
C GLY A 38 -18.20 12.89 -3.16
N GLN A 39 -19.00 13.81 -3.68
CA GLN A 39 -19.26 13.94 -5.13
C GLN A 39 -18.00 14.15 -5.97
N ASN A 40 -16.95 14.74 -5.40
CA ASN A 40 -15.69 15.00 -6.08
C ASN A 40 -14.50 14.82 -5.12
N THR A 41 -14.67 13.95 -4.12
CA THR A 41 -13.69 13.71 -3.06
C THR A 41 -13.49 12.22 -2.89
N VAL A 42 -12.24 11.79 -2.93
CA VAL A 42 -11.83 10.42 -2.67
C VAL A 42 -10.87 10.42 -1.49
N ARG A 43 -11.00 9.42 -0.62
CA ARG A 43 -10.05 9.13 0.44
C ARG A 43 -9.16 7.99 -0.02
N ILE A 44 -7.85 8.21 0.04
CA ILE A 44 -6.85 7.17 -0.22
C ILE A 44 -6.12 6.91 1.10
N GLU A 45 -6.11 5.66 1.53
CA GLU A 45 -5.35 5.19 2.67
C GLU A 45 -4.27 4.21 2.19
N LEU A 46 -3.04 4.50 2.58
CA LEU A 46 -1.87 3.68 2.27
C LEU A 46 -1.27 3.18 3.58
N HIS A 47 -1.03 1.88 3.69
CA HIS A 47 -0.37 1.28 4.84
C HIS A 47 0.72 0.33 4.37
N SER A 48 1.85 0.34 5.08
CA SER A 48 2.95 -0.58 4.80
C SER A 48 3.64 -0.99 6.09
N GLU A 49 3.73 -2.31 6.32
CA GLU A 49 4.25 -2.89 7.56
C GLU A 49 5.19 -4.06 7.27
N SER A 50 6.34 -4.11 7.97
CA SER A 50 7.28 -5.23 7.84
C SER A 50 6.98 -6.34 8.82
N ARG A 51 6.93 -7.60 8.35
CA ARG A 51 6.58 -8.77 9.20
C ARG A 51 7.65 -9.17 10.22
N LEU A 52 8.89 -8.73 10.02
CA LEU A 52 10.04 -9.22 10.81
C LEU A 52 10.38 -8.34 12.02
N GLY A 53 9.71 -7.20 12.19
CA GLY A 53 9.79 -6.35 13.39
C GLY A 53 11.16 -5.71 13.70
N LEU A 54 12.22 -6.11 13.00
CA LEU A 54 13.51 -5.44 12.99
C LEU A 54 13.46 -4.42 11.84
N GLY A 55 13.54 -3.14 12.19
CA GLY A 55 13.25 -2.00 11.31
C GLY A 55 13.56 -2.20 9.82
N ASP A 56 12.65 -1.70 8.98
CA ASP A 56 12.65 -1.83 7.51
C ASP A 56 13.74 -1.02 6.78
N LEU A 57 14.68 -0.43 7.51
CA LEU A 57 15.73 0.47 7.01
C LEU A 57 15.20 1.64 6.17
N GLY A 58 13.96 2.09 6.39
CA GLY A 58 13.32 3.17 5.65
C GLY A 58 12.54 2.73 4.42
N VAL A 59 12.50 1.42 4.11
CA VAL A 59 11.87 0.93 2.88
C VAL A 59 10.35 1.11 2.86
N ASN A 60 9.64 0.96 4.00
CA ASN A 60 8.20 1.20 4.02
C ASN A 60 7.86 2.68 3.85
N PRO A 61 8.53 3.63 4.55
CA PRO A 61 8.38 5.05 4.26
C PRO A 61 8.65 5.41 2.79
N GLU A 62 9.77 4.97 2.22
CA GLU A 62 10.11 5.23 0.81
C GLU A 62 9.07 4.64 -0.15
N ARG A 63 8.51 3.47 0.18
CA ARG A 63 7.44 2.84 -0.59
C ARG A 63 6.17 3.68 -0.57
N LEU A 64 5.75 4.16 0.60
CA LEU A 64 4.56 4.99 0.74
C LEU A 64 4.73 6.33 0.01
N GLU A 65 5.90 6.96 0.11
CA GLU A 65 6.23 8.17 -0.65
C GLU A 65 6.16 7.93 -2.16
N ARG A 66 6.75 6.84 -2.65
CA ARG A 66 6.69 6.49 -4.08
C ARG A 66 5.25 6.29 -4.58
N ILE A 67 4.39 5.64 -3.80
CA ILE A 67 2.98 5.45 -4.18
C ILE A 67 2.26 6.80 -4.19
N HIS A 68 2.49 7.64 -3.19
CA HIS A 68 1.94 8.99 -3.11
C HIS A 68 2.34 9.83 -4.33
N ASP A 69 3.63 9.84 -4.70
CA ASP A 69 4.14 10.59 -5.86
C ASP A 69 3.50 10.15 -7.19
N GLN A 70 3.07 8.89 -7.31
CA GLN A 70 2.35 8.39 -8.50
C GLN A 70 0.88 8.83 -8.53
N LEU A 71 0.28 9.15 -7.38
CA LEU A 71 -1.10 9.64 -7.29
C LEU A 71 -1.20 11.14 -7.55
N ASP A 72 -0.13 11.89 -7.23
CA ASP A 72 -0.04 13.34 -7.41
C ASP A 72 0.41 13.76 -8.84
N ALA A 73 0.87 12.83 -9.67
CA ALA A 73 1.41 13.06 -11.02
C ALA A 73 0.32 13.13 -12.12
#